data_AF-A0A4S8LSH0-F1
#
_entry.id   AF-A0A4S8LSH0-F1
#
_cell.length_a   1.000
_cell.length_b   1.000
_cell.length_c   1.000
_cell.angle_alpha   90.00
_cell.angle_beta   90.00
_cell.angle_gamma   90.00
#
_symmetry.space_group_name_H-M   'P 1'
#
loop_
_entity.id
_entity.type
_entity.pdbx_description
1 polymer ?
#
loop_
_entity_poly.entity_id
_entity_poly.type
_entity_poly.pdbx_seq_one_letter_code
_entity_poly.pdbx_strand_id
1 'polypeptide(L)'
;MCVAFWTFDDPDYALILCSNRDEFLNRPTINARFHSFCNYQPKDSLNNILSGIDKVGGGTWLGMTRSGKVALLTNITEPPSVFASSRGSLVSSFLLSEKEIQNPLSNTSDPLADLESLANDLYPRDAKFAGFNLLLLAPTISPSLHTPGLSEPRSQSRSLRYVSVLVTNSGAGGPITVGPLSARGLCCGGISNGVEGHGGNEWPKVKHGVEEMERVISELRQSHYQDRSLADSLFDILTWQSPEPVTERYHLRRTIHVAPIPIDLKPRTEADATAATTPSPNSSSGGSRYYGTRLSTVLLIRRNGEVMFVERDIWKMVDDKVVRMGKDSERVFRFKLNGY
;
A
#
# COMPACT_ATOMS: atom_id res chain seq x y z
N MET A 1 8.01 -7.11 -8.19
CA MET A 1 6.72 -6.53 -8.58
C MET A 1 5.80 -6.60 -7.36
N CYS A 2 5.52 -5.48 -6.69
CA CYS A 2 4.63 -5.43 -5.52
C CYS A 2 3.23 -6.01 -5.74
N VAL A 3 2.58 -6.39 -4.66
CA VAL A 3 1.18 -6.80 -4.61
C VAL A 3 0.53 -6.33 -3.30
N ALA A 4 -0.78 -6.17 -3.31
CA ALA A 4 -1.59 -5.97 -2.11
C ALA A 4 -2.93 -6.70 -2.23
N PHE A 5 -3.45 -7.15 -1.10
CA PHE A 5 -4.76 -7.79 -0.96
C PHE A 5 -5.51 -7.12 0.18
N TRP A 6 -6.82 -6.97 0.05
CA TRP A 6 -7.65 -6.35 1.06
C TRP A 6 -9.08 -6.88 1.08
N THR A 7 -9.76 -6.70 2.20
CA THR A 7 -11.21 -6.85 2.31
C THR A 7 -11.80 -5.76 3.22
N PHE A 8 -13.04 -5.39 2.93
CA PHE A 8 -13.90 -4.57 3.79
C PHE A 8 -15.06 -5.40 4.40
N ASP A 9 -15.17 -6.67 3.99
CA ASP A 9 -16.28 -7.57 4.27
C ASP A 9 -15.98 -8.44 5.51
N ASP A 10 -16.05 -7.81 6.68
CA ASP A 10 -15.91 -8.52 7.96
C ASP A 10 -16.74 -7.85 9.07
N PRO A 11 -17.40 -8.57 9.99
CA PRO A 11 -18.18 -7.94 11.05
C PRO A 11 -17.36 -7.11 12.05
N ASP A 12 -16.11 -7.49 12.36
CA ASP A 12 -15.26 -6.87 13.37
C ASP A 12 -14.22 -5.91 12.79
N TYR A 13 -13.79 -6.14 11.55
CA TYR A 13 -12.81 -5.32 10.85
C TYR A 13 -13.46 -4.39 9.82
N ALA A 14 -13.08 -3.11 9.86
CA ALA A 14 -13.42 -2.13 8.83
C ALA A 14 -12.47 -2.24 7.61
N LEU A 15 -11.24 -2.67 7.83
CA LEU A 15 -10.24 -2.94 6.79
C LEU A 15 -9.29 -4.03 7.27
N ILE A 16 -9.08 -5.04 6.43
CA ILE A 16 -7.99 -6.01 6.55
C ILE A 16 -7.18 -5.87 5.27
N LEU A 17 -5.89 -5.60 5.38
CA LEU A 17 -4.99 -5.38 4.25
C LEU A 17 -3.64 -6.03 4.49
N CYS A 18 -3.07 -6.63 3.44
CA CYS A 18 -1.68 -7.06 3.43
C CYS A 18 -1.01 -6.68 2.10
N SER A 19 0.27 -6.36 2.12
CA SER A 19 1.02 -5.97 0.93
C SER A 19 2.50 -6.30 1.07
N ASN A 20 3.16 -6.56 -0.05
CA ASN A 20 4.62 -6.63 -0.11
C ASN A 20 5.23 -5.46 -0.88
N ARG A 21 6.51 -5.20 -0.62
CA ARG A 21 7.32 -4.28 -1.42
C ARG A 21 8.49 -5.02 -2.05
N ASP A 22 8.38 -5.23 -3.35
CA ASP A 22 9.48 -5.72 -4.16
C ASP A 22 10.28 -4.58 -4.76
N GLU A 23 11.57 -4.54 -4.47
CA GLU A 23 12.45 -3.45 -4.88
C GLU A 23 13.92 -3.89 -4.81
N PHE A 24 14.81 -3.12 -5.44
CA PHE A 24 16.25 -3.26 -5.23
C PHE A 24 16.59 -3.18 -3.74
N LEU A 25 17.30 -4.20 -3.23
CA LEU A 25 17.61 -4.33 -1.81
C LEU A 25 18.49 -3.16 -1.31
N ASN A 26 19.32 -2.60 -2.20
CA ASN A 26 20.18 -1.45 -1.90
C ASN A 26 19.49 -0.08 -2.01
N ARG A 27 18.20 0.00 -2.40
CA ARG A 27 17.49 1.28 -2.43
C ARG A 27 17.29 1.79 -0.99
N PRO A 28 17.82 2.95 -0.60
CA PRO A 28 17.74 3.37 0.80
C PRO A 28 16.28 3.69 1.21
N THR A 29 15.86 3.20 2.38
CA THR A 29 14.55 3.47 2.97
C THR A 29 14.66 3.76 4.46
N ILE A 30 13.70 4.48 5.01
CA ILE A 30 13.47 4.60 6.45
C ILE A 30 12.35 3.61 6.80
N ASN A 31 12.55 2.84 7.88
CA ASN A 31 11.54 1.90 8.39
C ASN A 31 10.25 2.62 8.80
N ALA A 32 9.13 1.89 8.82
CA ALA A 32 7.87 2.42 9.30
C ALA A 32 8.00 3.11 10.67
N ARG A 33 7.49 4.34 10.76
CA ARG A 33 7.37 5.13 12.00
C ARG A 33 6.34 6.22 11.81
N PHE A 34 5.91 6.85 12.91
CA PHE A 34 5.14 8.08 12.82
C PHE A 34 6.04 9.26 12.37
N HIS A 35 5.56 10.04 11.41
CA HIS A 35 6.23 11.22 10.85
C HIS A 35 5.25 12.15 10.12
N SER A 36 5.78 13.25 9.57
CA SER A 36 5.05 14.20 8.71
C SER A 36 5.73 14.41 7.34
N PHE A 37 6.68 13.57 6.96
CA PHE A 37 7.57 13.75 5.78
C PHE A 37 8.47 15.00 5.83
N CYS A 38 8.39 15.83 6.88
CA CYS A 38 9.28 16.97 7.08
C CYS A 38 10.66 16.53 7.59
N ASN A 39 11.72 17.19 7.10
CA ASN A 39 13.12 16.96 7.51
C ASN A 39 13.52 17.69 8.81
N TYR A 40 12.66 18.56 9.34
CA TYR A 40 12.90 19.29 10.59
C TYR A 40 12.16 18.59 11.74
N GLN A 41 12.80 18.44 12.91
CA GLN A 41 12.26 17.72 14.07
C GLN A 41 10.81 18.16 14.35
N PRO A 42 9.81 17.31 14.05
CA PRO A 42 8.42 17.66 14.33
C PRO A 42 8.18 17.51 15.83
N LYS A 43 7.43 18.44 16.43
CA LYS A 43 6.76 18.15 17.70
C LYS A 43 5.84 16.95 17.47
N ASP A 44 5.79 16.00 18.40
CA ASP A 44 5.03 14.74 18.25
C ASP A 44 3.57 14.93 17.83
N SER A 45 2.97 16.07 18.16
CA SER A 45 1.61 16.46 17.76
C SER A 45 1.39 16.64 16.26
N LEU A 46 2.45 16.75 15.44
CA LEU A 46 2.37 16.85 13.97
C LEU A 46 2.64 15.49 13.27
N ASN A 47 3.12 14.49 14.00
CA ASN A 47 3.44 13.16 13.45
C ASN A 47 2.17 12.32 13.28
N ASN A 48 1.44 12.63 12.21
CA ASN A 48 0.14 12.05 11.92
C ASN A 48 0.18 10.88 10.94
N ILE A 49 1.31 10.60 10.29
CA ILE A 49 1.42 9.59 9.23
C ILE A 49 2.30 8.45 9.72
N LEU A 50 1.80 7.22 9.63
CA LEU A 50 2.56 5.98 9.83
C LEU A 50 2.89 5.36 8.48
N SER A 51 4.17 5.38 8.10
CA SER A 51 4.69 4.67 6.92
C SER A 51 6.21 4.57 6.94
N GLY A 52 6.76 3.74 6.05
CA GLY A 52 8.17 3.80 5.68
C GLY A 52 8.41 4.92 4.65
N ILE A 53 9.64 5.40 4.53
CA ILE A 53 10.00 6.48 3.58
C ILE A 53 11.02 5.97 2.58
N ASP A 54 10.76 6.18 1.29
CA ASP A 54 11.74 5.99 0.24
C ASP A 54 12.72 7.17 0.22
N LYS A 55 13.99 6.95 0.61
CA LYS A 55 14.98 8.04 0.69
C LYS A 55 15.41 8.58 -0.67
N VAL A 56 15.16 7.85 -1.75
CA VAL A 56 15.45 8.32 -3.12
C VAL A 56 14.27 9.12 -3.65
N GLY A 57 13.05 8.60 -3.47
CA GLY A 57 11.83 9.19 -4.00
C GLY A 57 11.14 10.22 -3.09
N GLY A 58 11.56 10.34 -1.83
CA GLY A 58 10.99 11.23 -0.80
C GLY A 58 9.62 10.83 -0.25
N GLY A 59 8.85 10.02 -0.98
CA GLY A 59 7.51 9.58 -0.60
C GLY A 59 7.45 8.19 0.03
N THR A 60 6.29 7.54 -0.09
CA THR A 60 6.06 6.19 0.45
C THR A 60 5.31 5.29 -0.54
N TRP A 61 5.21 4.00 -0.24
CA TRP A 61 4.49 2.99 -1.03
C TRP A 61 3.18 2.55 -0.38
N LEU A 62 3.10 2.62 0.95
CA LEU A 62 1.92 2.32 1.76
C LEU A 62 2.02 3.13 3.04
N GLY A 63 0.93 3.78 3.43
CA GLY A 63 0.86 4.49 4.71
C GLY A 63 -0.56 4.75 5.17
N MET A 64 -0.67 5.18 6.42
CA MET A 64 -1.94 5.61 6.98
C MET A 64 -1.80 6.83 7.90
N THR A 65 -2.87 7.60 8.05
CA THR A 65 -2.94 8.70 9.01
C THR A 65 -3.54 8.25 10.34
N ARG A 66 -3.32 9.02 11.41
CA ARG A 66 -4.04 8.86 12.69
C ARG A 66 -5.55 9.08 12.57
N SER A 67 -6.00 9.85 11.59
CA SER A 67 -7.43 10.00 11.27
C SER A 67 -8.00 8.81 10.50
N GLY A 68 -7.16 7.90 9.99
CA GLY A 68 -7.59 6.66 9.33
C GLY A 68 -7.56 6.68 7.81
N LYS A 69 -7.06 7.74 7.15
CA LYS A 69 -6.80 7.69 5.70
C LYS A 69 -5.72 6.64 5.43
N VAL A 70 -5.89 5.80 4.41
CA VAL A 70 -4.90 4.80 3.98
C VAL A 70 -4.63 4.98 2.50
N ALA A 71 -3.37 4.91 2.07
CA ALA A 71 -3.04 4.92 0.65
C ALA A 71 -1.94 3.90 0.34
N LEU A 72 -2.09 3.24 -0.82
CA LEU A 72 -1.19 2.19 -1.29
C LEU A 72 -0.93 2.33 -2.79
N LEU A 73 0.32 2.13 -3.19
CA LEU A 73 0.79 2.26 -4.57
C LEU A 73 1.40 0.97 -5.10
N THR A 74 1.00 0.56 -6.30
CA THR A 74 1.76 -0.38 -7.14
C THR A 74 2.19 0.28 -8.45
N ASN A 75 3.42 0.04 -8.87
CA ASN A 75 3.93 0.55 -10.15
C ASN A 75 3.36 -0.27 -11.30
N ILE A 76 2.91 0.30 -12.42
CA ILE A 76 2.58 -0.51 -13.61
C ILE A 76 3.87 -1.01 -14.27
N THR A 77 3.84 -2.25 -14.76
CA THR A 77 4.97 -2.86 -15.47
C THR A 77 5.01 -2.39 -16.91
N GLU A 78 6.03 -1.61 -17.22
CA GLU A 78 6.22 -1.01 -18.54
C GLU A 78 7.73 -0.91 -18.86
N PRO A 79 8.09 -0.60 -20.13
CA PRO A 79 9.46 -0.31 -20.50
C PRO A 79 10.05 0.86 -19.69
N PRO A 80 11.37 0.82 -19.36
CA PRO A 80 12.01 1.91 -18.63
C PRO A 80 11.83 3.25 -19.35
N SER A 81 11.44 4.27 -18.58
CA SER A 81 11.24 5.64 -19.05
C SER A 81 11.61 6.60 -17.92
N VAL A 82 12.05 7.81 -18.28
CA VAL A 82 12.51 8.82 -17.33
C VAL A 82 11.35 9.78 -17.01
N PHE A 83 11.05 9.92 -15.73
CA PHE A 83 10.08 10.90 -15.23
C PHE A 83 10.72 11.69 -14.09
N ALA A 84 10.47 12.99 -14.05
CA ALA A 84 10.93 13.85 -12.96
C ALA A 84 10.19 13.56 -11.64
N SER A 85 8.93 13.10 -11.73
CA SER A 85 8.07 12.87 -10.58
C SER A 85 8.22 11.45 -10.02
N SER A 86 8.34 11.34 -8.70
CA SER A 86 8.28 10.08 -7.98
C SER A 86 6.83 9.67 -7.74
N ARG A 87 6.42 8.46 -8.14
CA ARG A 87 5.06 7.95 -7.85
C ARG A 87 4.77 7.86 -6.35
N GLY A 88 5.80 7.71 -5.51
CA GLY A 88 5.63 7.71 -4.05
C GLY A 88 5.14 9.05 -3.50
N SER A 89 5.29 10.15 -4.26
CA SER A 89 4.73 11.45 -3.87
C SER A 89 3.20 11.45 -3.90
N LEU A 90 2.58 10.63 -4.77
CA LEU A 90 1.13 10.47 -4.82
C LEU A 90 0.60 9.96 -3.46
N VAL A 91 1.25 8.93 -2.91
CA VAL A 91 0.84 8.38 -1.61
C VAL A 91 0.98 9.43 -0.51
N SER A 92 2.12 10.13 -0.46
CA SER A 92 2.32 11.16 0.57
C SER A 92 1.38 12.35 0.42
N SER A 93 1.06 12.79 -0.79
CA SER A 93 0.15 13.93 -1.03
C SER A 93 -1.26 13.67 -0.47
N PHE A 94 -1.78 12.46 -0.67
CA PHE A 94 -3.07 12.08 -0.07
C PHE A 94 -3.01 12.02 1.46
N LEU A 95 -1.94 11.45 2.03
CA LEU A 95 -1.79 11.32 3.47
C LEU A 95 -1.52 12.66 4.18
N LEU A 96 -0.92 13.63 3.48
CA LEU A 96 -0.69 14.99 3.97
C LEU A 96 -1.91 15.91 3.79
N SER A 97 -2.91 15.51 3.00
CA SER A 97 -4.12 16.31 2.82
C SER A 97 -4.92 16.43 4.12
N GLU A 98 -5.23 17.66 4.49
CA GLU A 98 -6.07 17.97 5.65
C GLU A 98 -7.58 17.91 5.33
N LYS A 99 -7.97 17.73 4.06
CA LYS A 99 -9.39 17.63 3.65
C LYS A 99 -10.01 16.36 4.23
N GLU A 100 -10.93 16.51 5.18
CA GLU A 100 -11.68 15.38 5.74
C GLU A 100 -12.69 14.85 4.71
N ILE A 101 -12.89 13.54 4.70
CA ILE A 101 -13.92 12.89 3.90
C ILE A 101 -15.10 12.69 4.84
N GLN A 102 -16.16 13.49 4.61
CA GLN A 102 -17.30 13.75 5.48
C GLN A 102 -17.04 14.58 6.73
N ASN A 103 -17.85 15.63 6.90
CA ASN A 103 -18.10 16.28 8.18
C ASN A 103 -19.30 15.56 8.84
N PRO A 104 -19.19 15.04 10.07
CA PRO A 104 -20.30 14.43 10.81
C PRO A 104 -21.55 15.34 10.97
N LEU A 105 -21.47 16.61 10.60
CA LEU A 105 -22.50 17.63 10.77
C LEU A 105 -23.25 18.01 9.46
N SER A 106 -22.84 17.52 8.28
CA SER A 106 -23.51 17.83 7.02
C SER A 106 -24.32 16.65 6.50
N ASN A 107 -25.66 16.73 6.60
CA ASN A 107 -26.61 15.71 6.14
C ASN A 107 -26.67 15.51 4.60
N THR A 108 -25.66 15.96 3.85
CA THR A 108 -25.74 16.11 2.38
C THR A 108 -24.51 15.65 1.60
N SER A 109 -23.40 15.23 2.24
CA SER A 109 -22.19 14.86 1.49
C SER A 109 -22.07 13.34 1.28
N ASP A 110 -21.96 12.93 0.01
CA ASP A 110 -21.63 11.56 -0.37
C ASP A 110 -20.12 11.35 -0.16
N PRO A 111 -19.71 10.47 0.78
CA PRO A 111 -18.30 10.27 1.10
C PRO A 111 -17.46 9.81 -0.10
N LEU A 112 -18.06 9.03 -1.00
CA LEU A 112 -17.35 8.55 -2.18
C LEU A 112 -17.09 9.72 -3.14
N ALA A 113 -18.09 10.56 -3.37
CA ALA A 113 -17.95 11.77 -4.19
C ALA A 113 -16.93 12.76 -3.58
N ASP A 114 -16.91 12.91 -2.25
CA ASP A 114 -15.93 13.75 -1.55
C ASP A 114 -14.49 13.22 -1.75
N LEU A 115 -14.31 11.89 -1.68
CA LEU A 115 -13.01 11.25 -1.90
C LEU A 115 -12.57 11.34 -3.37
N GLU A 116 -13.50 11.16 -4.32
CA GLU A 116 -13.23 11.37 -5.75
C GLU A 116 -12.82 12.81 -6.05
N SER A 117 -13.54 13.80 -5.49
CA SER A 117 -13.18 15.21 -5.60
C SER A 117 -11.78 15.47 -5.05
N LEU A 118 -11.48 15.00 -3.83
CA LEU A 118 -10.14 15.12 -3.26
C LEU A 118 -9.07 14.50 -4.18
N ALA A 119 -9.29 13.29 -4.68
CA ALA A 119 -8.34 12.62 -5.57
C ALA A 119 -8.09 13.40 -6.88
N ASN A 120 -9.13 14.05 -7.41
CA ASN A 120 -9.03 14.93 -8.57
C ASN A 120 -8.25 16.23 -8.27
N ASP A 121 -8.39 16.78 -7.06
CA ASP A 121 -7.73 18.02 -6.65
C ASP A 121 -6.24 17.83 -6.30
N LEU A 122 -5.82 16.61 -5.93
CA LEU A 122 -4.46 16.33 -5.45
C LEU A 122 -3.38 16.45 -6.53
N TYR A 123 -3.74 16.24 -7.80
CA TYR A 123 -2.77 16.18 -8.90
C TYR A 123 -3.25 16.95 -10.12
N PRO A 124 -2.40 17.78 -10.73
CA PRO A 124 -2.68 18.30 -12.06
C PRO A 124 -2.94 17.13 -13.02
N ARG A 125 -4.03 17.17 -13.78
CA ARG A 125 -4.43 16.07 -14.67
C ARG A 125 -3.45 15.84 -15.82
N ASP A 126 -2.64 16.84 -16.13
CA ASP A 126 -1.55 16.81 -17.10
C ASP A 126 -0.20 16.37 -16.51
N ALA A 127 -0.11 16.18 -15.18
CA ALA A 127 1.09 15.73 -14.51
C ALA A 127 1.55 14.36 -15.05
N LYS A 128 2.81 14.27 -15.44
CA LYS A 128 3.39 13.07 -16.04
C LYS A 128 4.09 12.21 -15.01
N PHE A 129 3.53 11.03 -14.79
CA PHE A 129 4.11 9.97 -13.98
C PHE A 129 4.38 8.74 -14.83
N ALA A 130 5.37 7.95 -14.41
CA ALA A 130 5.44 6.54 -14.77
C ALA A 130 4.13 5.83 -14.39
N GLY A 131 3.81 4.73 -15.04
CA GLY A 131 2.59 3.96 -14.82
C GLY A 131 2.40 3.58 -13.35
N PHE A 132 1.19 3.77 -12.81
CA PHE A 132 0.85 3.43 -11.44
C PHE A 132 -0.60 2.99 -11.25
N ASN A 133 -0.84 2.24 -10.19
CA ASN A 133 -2.14 2.09 -9.56
C ASN A 133 -2.04 2.58 -8.11
N LEU A 134 -3.00 3.39 -7.68
CA LEU A 134 -3.04 4.03 -6.38
C LEU A 134 -4.41 3.78 -5.74
N LEU A 135 -4.44 2.97 -4.68
CA LEU A 135 -5.62 2.74 -3.87
C LEU A 135 -5.68 3.80 -2.77
N LEU A 136 -6.76 4.58 -2.73
CA LEU A 136 -7.01 5.58 -1.69
C LEU A 136 -8.24 5.16 -0.88
N LEU A 137 -8.08 5.08 0.43
CA LEU A 137 -9.14 4.69 1.36
C LEU A 137 -9.34 5.82 2.37
N ALA A 138 -10.60 6.20 2.57
CA ALA A 138 -10.97 7.19 3.58
C ALA A 138 -12.00 6.61 4.56
N PRO A 139 -11.83 6.85 5.87
CA PRO A 139 -12.73 6.35 6.88
C PRO A 139 -14.06 7.09 6.83
N THR A 140 -15.15 6.38 7.05
CA THR A 140 -16.50 6.95 7.21
C THR A 140 -17.15 6.40 8.45
N ILE A 141 -18.02 7.21 9.08
CA ILE A 141 -18.73 6.82 10.29
C ILE A 141 -20.18 6.58 9.94
N SER A 142 -20.64 5.33 10.10
CA SER A 142 -22.06 5.04 10.06
C SER A 142 -22.62 5.06 11.50
N PRO A 143 -23.78 5.70 11.73
CA PRO A 143 -24.54 5.47 12.96
C PRO A 143 -24.84 3.97 13.08
N SER A 144 -24.59 3.34 14.23
CA SER A 144 -25.05 1.96 14.42
C SER A 144 -26.57 1.94 14.32
N LEU A 145 -27.12 1.07 13.47
CA LEU A 145 -28.56 0.80 13.45
C LEU A 145 -28.97 0.34 14.84
N HIS A 146 -29.82 1.11 15.52
CA HIS A 146 -30.50 0.66 16.73
C HIS A 146 -31.30 -0.59 16.39
N THR A 147 -30.99 -1.72 17.03
CA THR A 147 -31.89 -2.88 17.06
C THR A 147 -32.97 -2.57 18.10
N PRO A 148 -34.25 -2.44 17.72
CA PRO A 148 -35.32 -2.18 18.69
C PRO A 148 -35.48 -3.42 19.58
N GLY A 149 -35.26 -3.29 20.89
CA GLY A 149 -35.59 -4.35 21.86
C GLY A 149 -34.56 -4.64 22.96
N LEU A 150 -33.36 -4.08 22.92
CA LEU A 150 -32.38 -4.21 24.01
C LEU A 150 -32.25 -2.90 24.78
N SER A 151 -32.77 -2.90 26.00
CA SER A 151 -32.77 -1.79 26.94
C SER A 151 -31.40 -1.63 27.61
N GLU A 152 -30.49 -0.85 26.99
CA GLU A 152 -29.52 0.01 27.69
C GLU A 152 -28.98 1.06 26.70
N PRO A 153 -28.84 2.34 27.08
CA PRO A 153 -28.17 3.34 26.26
C PRO A 153 -26.66 3.15 26.41
N ARG A 154 -26.09 2.12 25.77
CA ARG A 154 -24.63 2.07 25.56
C ARG A 154 -24.28 3.16 24.56
N SER A 155 -23.31 4.00 24.91
CA SER A 155 -22.65 5.01 24.06
C SER A 155 -22.82 4.72 22.57
N GLN A 156 -23.43 5.64 21.81
CA GLN A 156 -23.64 5.53 20.35
C GLN A 156 -22.45 4.84 19.69
N SER A 157 -22.59 3.56 19.34
CA SER A 157 -21.48 2.74 18.87
C SER A 157 -21.19 3.13 17.43
N ARG A 158 -20.30 4.11 17.23
CA ARG A 158 -19.83 4.51 15.90
C ARG A 158 -19.17 3.32 15.22
N SER A 159 -19.72 2.86 14.09
CA SER A 159 -19.11 1.80 13.30
C SER A 159 -18.27 2.43 12.19
N LEU A 160 -16.96 2.21 12.25
CA LEU A 160 -16.05 2.58 11.17
C LEU A 160 -16.31 1.73 9.92
N ARG A 161 -16.33 2.43 8.78
CA ARG A 161 -16.39 1.90 7.41
C ARG A 161 -15.33 2.63 6.59
N TYR A 162 -15.12 2.18 5.35
CA TYR A 162 -14.24 2.83 4.40
C TYR A 162 -14.97 3.06 3.09
N VAL A 163 -14.75 4.24 2.50
CA VAL A 163 -14.91 4.44 1.06
C VAL A 163 -13.55 4.34 0.39
N SER A 164 -13.57 3.95 -0.89
CA SER A 164 -12.37 3.64 -1.63
C SER A 164 -12.45 4.16 -3.06
N VAL A 165 -11.35 4.72 -3.55
CA VAL A 165 -11.18 5.03 -4.97
C VAL A 165 -9.87 4.43 -5.47
N LEU A 166 -9.87 4.05 -6.74
CA LEU A 166 -8.66 3.72 -7.48
C LEU A 166 -8.28 4.89 -8.38
N VAL A 167 -7.02 5.29 -8.30
CA VAL A 167 -6.41 6.28 -9.17
C VAL A 167 -5.34 5.61 -10.01
N THR A 168 -5.36 5.81 -11.32
CA THR A 168 -4.36 5.24 -12.22
C THR A 168 -4.15 6.14 -13.44
N ASN A 169 -2.99 6.06 -14.07
CA ASN A 169 -2.77 6.62 -15.41
C ASN A 169 -2.83 5.56 -16.52
N SER A 170 -3.17 4.31 -16.17
CA SER A 170 -3.23 3.14 -17.07
C SER A 170 -1.95 2.85 -17.86
N GLY A 171 -0.83 3.46 -17.47
CA GLY A 171 0.45 3.39 -18.16
C GLY A 171 1.18 4.74 -18.20
N ALA A 172 2.49 4.70 -18.40
CA ALA A 172 3.38 5.85 -18.47
C ALA A 172 2.81 7.01 -19.31
N GLY A 173 2.66 8.17 -18.66
CA GLY A 173 2.25 9.41 -19.32
C GLY A 173 0.78 9.48 -19.77
N GLY A 174 -0.03 8.45 -19.50
CA GLY A 174 -1.46 8.44 -19.74
C GLY A 174 -2.23 9.44 -18.85
N PRO A 175 -3.51 9.72 -19.18
CA PRO A 175 -4.34 10.60 -18.35
C PRO A 175 -4.58 9.91 -17.00
N ILE A 176 -4.40 10.67 -15.91
CA ILE A 176 -4.80 10.19 -14.59
C ILE A 176 -6.33 10.08 -14.58
N THR A 177 -6.87 8.95 -14.15
CA THR A 177 -8.29 8.70 -13.93
C THR A 177 -8.53 8.37 -12.47
N VAL A 178 -9.74 8.67 -11.99
CA VAL A 178 -10.22 8.38 -10.64
C VAL A 178 -11.55 7.67 -10.79
N GLY A 179 -11.75 6.58 -10.07
CA GLY A 179 -13.04 5.90 -10.05
C GLY A 179 -13.18 4.96 -8.86
N PRO A 180 -14.40 4.43 -8.64
CA PRO A 180 -14.64 3.47 -7.58
C PRO A 180 -13.94 2.14 -7.87
N LEU A 181 -13.76 1.33 -6.84
CA LEU A 181 -13.40 -0.08 -7.02
C LEU A 181 -14.54 -0.84 -7.70
N SER A 182 -14.17 -1.89 -8.43
CA SER A 182 -15.15 -2.87 -8.93
C SER A 182 -15.87 -3.56 -7.76
N ALA A 183 -17.07 -4.10 -8.02
CA ALA A 183 -17.85 -4.81 -7.00
C ALA A 183 -17.05 -5.94 -6.32
N ARG A 184 -16.24 -6.68 -7.10
CA ARG A 184 -15.33 -7.69 -6.56
C ARG A 184 -14.27 -7.08 -5.63
N GLY A 185 -13.67 -5.96 -6.04
CA GLY A 185 -12.69 -5.23 -5.23
C GLY A 185 -13.25 -4.65 -3.92
N LEU A 186 -14.56 -4.42 -3.83
CA LEU A 186 -15.25 -4.03 -2.60
C LEU A 186 -15.49 -5.22 -1.65
N CYS A 187 -15.57 -6.45 -2.16
CA CYS A 187 -15.67 -7.66 -1.33
C CYS A 187 -14.28 -8.13 -0.89
N CYS A 188 -13.44 -8.53 -1.85
CA CYS A 188 -12.06 -8.96 -1.63
C CYS A 188 -11.23 -8.59 -2.86
N GLY A 189 -10.33 -7.62 -2.68
CA GLY A 189 -9.55 -7.03 -3.76
C GLY A 189 -8.10 -7.48 -3.75
N GLY A 190 -7.49 -7.44 -4.94
CA GLY A 190 -6.08 -7.69 -5.13
C GLY A 190 -5.53 -6.81 -6.24
N ILE A 191 -4.38 -6.16 -5.99
CA ILE A 191 -3.74 -5.28 -6.97
C ILE A 191 -2.24 -5.53 -7.04
N SER A 192 -1.70 -5.44 -8.24
CA SER A 192 -0.28 -5.69 -8.54
C SER A 192 0.19 -4.69 -9.60
N ASN A 193 1.37 -4.89 -10.16
CA ASN A 193 1.98 -4.10 -11.23
C ASN A 193 1.34 -4.30 -12.62
N GLY A 194 0.12 -4.84 -12.70
CA GLY A 194 -0.67 -4.89 -13.93
C GLY A 194 -1.60 -3.68 -14.04
N VAL A 195 -2.35 -3.58 -15.13
CA VAL A 195 -3.37 -2.54 -15.31
C VAL A 195 -4.74 -3.17 -15.13
N GLU A 196 -5.56 -2.61 -14.24
CA GLU A 196 -6.95 -3.05 -14.05
C GLU A 196 -7.76 -2.83 -15.33
N GLY A 197 -8.68 -3.75 -15.64
CA GLY A 197 -9.44 -3.73 -16.91
C GLY A 197 -8.62 -4.17 -18.14
N HIS A 198 -7.30 -4.31 -18.02
CA HIS A 198 -6.40 -4.76 -19.08
C HIS A 198 -5.60 -6.00 -18.65
N GLY A 199 -6.24 -6.92 -17.92
CA GLY A 199 -5.68 -8.22 -17.55
C GLY A 199 -4.72 -8.21 -16.36
N GLY A 200 -4.53 -7.08 -15.66
CA GLY A 200 -3.73 -7.03 -14.44
C GLY A 200 -4.28 -7.90 -13.30
N ASN A 201 -5.61 -7.93 -13.18
CA ASN A 201 -6.36 -8.82 -12.28
C ASN A 201 -6.24 -10.30 -12.63
N GLU A 202 -5.83 -10.62 -13.86
CA GLU A 202 -5.67 -11.99 -14.34
C GLU A 202 -4.30 -12.58 -14.03
N TRP A 203 -3.40 -11.82 -13.41
CA TRP A 203 -2.07 -12.30 -13.05
C TRP A 203 -2.17 -13.43 -12.02
N PRO A 204 -1.45 -14.56 -12.20
CA PRO A 204 -1.60 -15.73 -11.32
C PRO A 204 -1.38 -15.42 -9.84
N LYS A 205 -0.43 -14.54 -9.51
CA LYS A 205 -0.20 -14.14 -8.12
C LYS A 205 -1.34 -13.33 -7.51
N VAL A 206 -2.08 -12.57 -8.34
CA VAL A 206 -3.23 -11.78 -7.89
C VAL A 206 -4.39 -12.71 -7.60
N LYS A 207 -4.69 -13.65 -8.53
CA LYS A 207 -5.72 -14.67 -8.32
C LYS A 207 -5.44 -15.49 -7.06
N HIS A 208 -4.24 -16.05 -6.96
CA HIS A 208 -3.84 -16.86 -5.82
C HIS A 208 -3.99 -16.11 -4.49
N GLY A 209 -3.46 -14.89 -4.39
CA GLY A 209 -3.53 -14.16 -3.13
C GLY A 209 -4.94 -13.67 -2.77
N VAL A 210 -5.81 -13.39 -3.75
CA VAL A 210 -7.24 -13.11 -3.49
C VAL A 210 -7.95 -14.36 -2.99
N GLU A 211 -7.71 -15.52 -3.62
CA GLU A 211 -8.29 -16.81 -3.19
C GLU A 211 -7.84 -17.18 -1.76
N GLU A 212 -6.55 -17.01 -1.44
CA GLU A 212 -6.04 -17.24 -0.08
C GLU A 212 -6.57 -16.23 0.94
N MET A 213 -6.74 -14.96 0.54
CA MET A 213 -7.37 -13.95 1.38
C MET A 213 -8.81 -14.36 1.72
N GLU A 214 -9.61 -14.76 0.72
CA GLU A 214 -10.98 -15.23 0.92
C GLU A 214 -11.03 -16.46 1.85
N ARG A 215 -10.08 -17.40 1.72
CA ARG A 215 -9.95 -18.55 2.61
C ARG A 215 -9.68 -18.13 4.06
N VAL A 216 -8.70 -17.24 4.27
CA VAL A 216 -8.35 -16.72 5.62
C VAL A 216 -9.55 -16.01 6.26
N ILE A 217 -10.31 -15.23 5.49
CA ILE A 217 -11.51 -14.53 6.00
C ILE A 217 -12.64 -15.51 6.31
N SER A 218 -12.81 -16.57 5.52
CA SER A 218 -13.79 -17.63 5.81
C SER A 218 -13.46 -18.35 7.13
N GLU A 219 -12.19 -18.67 7.37
CA GLU A 219 -11.71 -19.28 8.60
C GLU A 219 -11.86 -18.33 9.80
N LEU A 220 -11.59 -17.02 9.58
CA LEU A 220 -11.79 -15.96 10.56
C LEU A 220 -13.23 -15.93 11.08
N ARG A 221 -14.22 -16.10 10.21
CA ARG A 221 -15.64 -16.09 10.61
C ARG A 221 -16.06 -17.31 11.43
N GLN A 222 -15.30 -18.40 11.35
CA GLN A 222 -15.60 -19.65 12.04
C GLN A 222 -14.92 -19.77 13.41
N SER A 223 -13.99 -18.87 13.74
CA SER A 223 -13.19 -18.96 14.96
C SER A 223 -12.86 -17.59 15.54
N HIS A 224 -12.69 -17.50 16.86
CA HIS A 224 -12.27 -16.25 17.49
C HIS A 224 -10.76 -16.02 17.28
N TYR A 225 -10.37 -15.45 16.14
CA TYR A 225 -8.99 -15.05 15.93
C TYR A 225 -8.60 -13.88 16.83
N GLN A 226 -7.40 -13.97 17.38
CA GLN A 226 -6.68 -12.79 17.86
C GLN A 226 -6.04 -12.07 16.66
N ASP A 227 -5.95 -10.73 16.73
CA ASP A 227 -5.34 -9.90 15.67
C ASP A 227 -3.99 -10.45 15.21
N ARG A 228 -3.18 -10.95 16.16
CA ARG A 228 -1.85 -11.47 15.87
C ARG A 228 -1.90 -12.71 14.98
N SER A 229 -2.78 -13.66 15.28
CA SER A 229 -2.95 -14.88 14.49
C SER A 229 -3.43 -14.56 13.08
N LEU A 230 -4.38 -13.62 12.95
CA LEU A 230 -4.84 -13.14 11.64
C LEU A 230 -3.69 -12.50 10.86
N ALA A 231 -2.87 -11.66 11.51
CA ALA A 231 -1.71 -11.07 10.85
C ALA A 231 -0.66 -12.09 10.41
N ASP A 232 -0.41 -13.13 11.20
CA ASP A 232 0.49 -14.21 10.80
C ASP A 232 -0.08 -14.94 9.55
N SER A 233 -1.37 -15.27 9.50
CA SER A 233 -2.00 -15.85 8.30
C SER A 233 -1.90 -14.92 7.07
N LEU A 234 -2.07 -13.61 7.24
CA LEU A 234 -1.91 -12.64 6.15
C LEU A 234 -0.46 -12.53 5.68
N PHE A 235 0.51 -12.64 6.59
CA PHE A 235 1.91 -12.73 6.19
C PHE A 235 2.20 -14.00 5.40
N ASP A 236 1.54 -15.11 5.72
CA ASP A 236 1.72 -16.39 5.00
C ASP A 236 1.27 -16.28 3.54
N ILE A 237 0.16 -15.58 3.24
CA ILE A 237 -0.24 -15.24 1.86
C ILE A 237 0.93 -14.58 1.10
N LEU A 238 1.64 -13.65 1.76
CA LEU A 238 2.75 -12.91 1.17
C LEU A 238 4.05 -13.71 1.04
N THR A 239 4.09 -14.96 1.51
CA THR A 239 5.24 -15.86 1.35
C THR A 239 5.15 -16.75 0.12
N TRP A 240 4.00 -16.78 -0.56
CA TRP A 240 3.78 -17.69 -1.67
C TRP A 240 4.76 -17.45 -2.82
N GLN A 241 5.38 -18.54 -3.27
CA GLN A 241 6.29 -18.58 -4.39
C GLN A 241 5.74 -19.48 -5.49
N SER A 242 5.91 -19.04 -6.74
CA SER A 242 5.70 -19.95 -7.86
C SER A 242 6.69 -21.12 -7.78
N PRO A 243 6.30 -22.36 -8.13
CA PRO A 243 7.23 -23.45 -8.30
C PRO A 243 8.30 -23.18 -9.39
N GLU A 244 7.94 -22.36 -10.38
CA GLU A 244 8.85 -21.95 -11.45
C GLU A 244 9.76 -20.80 -10.98
N PRO A 245 11.09 -20.92 -11.15
CA PRO A 245 12.02 -19.87 -10.75
C PRO A 245 11.87 -18.61 -11.60
N VAL A 246 12.12 -17.44 -11.01
CA VAL A 246 12.10 -16.17 -11.73
C VAL A 246 13.39 -16.00 -12.52
N THR A 247 13.40 -16.46 -13.77
CA THR A 247 14.47 -16.18 -14.74
C THR A 247 14.19 -14.97 -15.65
N GLU A 248 12.93 -14.61 -15.84
CA GLU A 248 12.49 -13.51 -16.69
C GLU A 248 11.52 -12.57 -15.98
N ARG A 249 11.42 -11.33 -16.46
CA ARG A 249 10.56 -10.31 -15.86
C ARG A 249 9.09 -10.72 -15.81
N TYR A 250 8.60 -11.51 -16.76
CA TYR A 250 7.19 -11.93 -16.77
C TYR A 250 6.87 -12.96 -15.67
N HIS A 251 7.85 -13.74 -15.19
CA HIS A 251 7.66 -14.67 -14.07
C HIS A 251 7.29 -13.95 -12.78
N LEU A 252 7.63 -12.65 -12.63
CA LEU A 252 7.21 -11.81 -11.51
C LEU A 252 5.68 -11.58 -11.43
N ARG A 253 4.93 -11.98 -12.46
CA ARG A 253 3.46 -12.02 -12.45
C ARG A 253 2.91 -13.27 -11.75
N ARG A 254 3.76 -14.28 -11.54
CA ARG A 254 3.40 -15.63 -11.06
C ARG A 254 3.85 -15.92 -9.64
N THR A 255 4.49 -14.98 -8.95
CA THR A 255 5.00 -15.18 -7.59
C THR A 255 4.71 -13.95 -6.74
N ILE A 256 4.34 -14.13 -5.47
CA ILE A 256 4.18 -13.02 -4.53
C ILE A 256 5.52 -12.70 -3.89
N HIS A 257 6.14 -13.70 -3.26
CA HIS A 257 7.48 -13.57 -2.72
C HIS A 257 8.52 -13.72 -3.83
N VAL A 258 9.47 -12.81 -3.87
CA VAL A 258 10.59 -12.82 -4.80
C VAL A 258 11.86 -13.00 -3.99
N ALA A 259 12.44 -14.20 -4.06
CA ALA A 259 13.78 -14.44 -3.55
C ALA A 259 14.78 -13.51 -4.27
N PRO A 260 15.88 -13.10 -3.62
CA PRO A 260 16.81 -12.12 -4.20
C PRO A 260 17.41 -12.60 -5.52
N ILE A 261 17.24 -11.80 -6.56
CA ILE A 261 17.74 -12.07 -7.91
C ILE A 261 18.82 -11.03 -8.24
N PRO A 262 20.03 -11.44 -8.66
CA PRO A 262 21.03 -10.50 -9.15
C PRO A 262 20.56 -9.90 -10.49
N ILE A 263 20.58 -8.57 -10.57
CA ILE A 263 20.29 -7.82 -11.80
C ILE A 263 21.58 -7.10 -12.21
N ASP A 264 22.13 -7.54 -13.34
CA ASP A 264 23.26 -6.87 -13.98
C ASP A 264 22.74 -5.68 -14.77
N LEU A 265 22.89 -4.49 -14.18
CA LEU A 265 22.69 -3.25 -14.92
C LEU A 265 23.94 -3.03 -15.77
N LYS A 266 23.84 -3.25 -17.09
CA LYS A 266 24.89 -2.80 -18.02
C LYS A 266 25.09 -1.30 -17.80
N PRO A 267 26.34 -0.82 -17.74
CA PRO A 267 26.60 0.61 -17.62
C PRO A 267 25.91 1.35 -18.77
N ARG A 268 25.23 2.46 -18.46
CA ARG A 268 24.67 3.37 -19.46
C ARG A 268 25.81 3.76 -20.42
N THR A 269 25.61 3.57 -21.72
CA THR A 269 26.56 4.03 -22.73
C THR A 269 26.55 5.57 -22.76
N GLU A 270 27.65 6.19 -23.18
CA GLU A 270 27.79 7.66 -23.24
C GLU A 270 26.68 8.36 -24.05
N ALA A 271 26.01 7.64 -24.95
CA ALA A 271 24.84 8.12 -25.70
C ALA A 271 23.61 8.42 -24.82
N ASP A 272 23.47 7.77 -23.65
CA ASP A 272 22.36 7.99 -22.71
C ASP A 272 22.63 9.15 -21.72
N ALA A 273 23.87 9.64 -21.65
CA ALA A 273 24.31 10.64 -20.69
C ALA A 273 23.96 12.08 -21.10
N THR A 274 23.68 12.33 -22.38
CA THR A 274 23.38 13.68 -22.90
C THR A 274 21.95 14.16 -22.58
N ALA A 275 21.08 13.29 -22.05
CA ALA A 275 19.69 13.61 -21.73
C ALA A 275 19.42 13.90 -20.23
N ALA A 276 20.43 13.84 -19.34
CA ALA A 276 20.24 14.04 -17.90
C ALA A 276 21.29 15.01 -17.32
N THR A 277 20.92 16.28 -17.16
CA THR A 277 21.76 17.37 -16.62
C THR A 277 21.94 17.33 -15.10
N THR A 278 21.94 16.16 -14.46
CA THR A 278 22.31 16.04 -13.05
C THR A 278 22.94 14.69 -12.75
N PRO A 279 24.22 14.63 -12.34
CA PRO A 279 24.83 13.38 -11.91
C PRO A 279 24.19 12.93 -10.59
N SER A 280 23.52 11.78 -10.61
CA SER A 280 23.08 11.12 -9.38
C SER A 280 24.31 10.49 -8.71
N PRO A 281 24.57 10.72 -7.41
CA PRO A 281 25.88 10.46 -6.78
C PRO A 281 26.25 8.97 -6.56
N ASN A 282 25.58 8.04 -7.24
CA ASN A 282 25.83 6.60 -7.13
C ASN A 282 26.21 5.94 -8.48
N SER A 283 27.00 6.61 -9.31
CA SER A 283 27.50 6.05 -10.58
C SER A 283 28.83 5.28 -10.45
N SER A 284 29.30 4.97 -9.24
CA SER A 284 30.57 4.25 -9.01
C SER A 284 30.38 2.88 -8.35
N SER A 285 30.02 1.89 -9.16
CA SER A 285 30.58 0.52 -9.17
C SER A 285 29.67 -0.41 -9.97
N GLY A 286 30.23 -1.06 -11.00
CA GLY A 286 29.57 -2.10 -11.79
C GLY A 286 29.42 -3.39 -10.99
N GLY A 287 28.63 -3.37 -9.92
CA GLY A 287 28.25 -4.54 -9.12
C GLY A 287 26.80 -4.95 -9.38
N SER A 288 26.52 -6.26 -9.38
CA SER A 288 25.17 -6.79 -9.48
C SER A 288 24.28 -6.23 -8.36
N ARG A 289 23.12 -5.68 -8.72
CA ARG A 289 22.14 -5.20 -7.73
C ARG A 289 21.11 -6.28 -7.51
N TYR A 290 20.81 -6.60 -6.25
CA TYR A 290 19.78 -7.59 -5.94
C TYR A 290 18.39 -6.95 -5.94
N TYR A 291 17.45 -7.60 -6.61
CA TYR A 291 16.03 -7.29 -6.59
C TYR A 291 15.27 -8.39 -5.86
N GLY A 292 14.32 -8.05 -4.99
CA GLY A 292 13.50 -9.06 -4.30
C GLY A 292 12.46 -8.43 -3.39
N THR A 293 11.72 -9.28 -2.68
CA THR A 293 10.76 -8.83 -1.66
C THR A 293 11.52 -8.30 -0.45
N ARG A 294 11.47 -6.99 -0.23
CA ARG A 294 12.21 -6.34 0.86
C ARG A 294 11.50 -6.42 2.19
N LEU A 295 10.21 -6.16 2.16
CA LEU A 295 9.37 -6.09 3.34
C LEU A 295 7.93 -6.42 2.97
N SER A 296 7.18 -6.79 4.00
CA SER A 296 5.75 -7.03 3.95
C SER A 296 5.06 -6.22 5.05
N THR A 297 3.85 -5.77 4.78
CA THR A 297 3.04 -4.99 5.70
C THR A 297 1.67 -5.64 5.85
N VAL A 298 1.18 -5.73 7.09
CA VAL A 298 -0.19 -6.07 7.43
C VAL A 298 -0.82 -4.90 8.16
N LEU A 299 -2.04 -4.54 7.78
CA LEU A 299 -2.85 -3.50 8.40
C LEU A 299 -4.22 -4.06 8.73
N LEU A 300 -4.54 -4.10 10.01
CA LEU A 300 -5.86 -4.40 10.52
C LEU A 300 -6.46 -3.15 11.14
N ILE A 301 -7.66 -2.79 10.74
CA ILE A 301 -8.43 -1.70 11.33
C ILE A 301 -9.79 -2.25 11.74
N ARG A 302 -10.05 -2.30 13.06
CA ARG A 302 -11.31 -2.75 13.63
C ARG A 302 -12.40 -1.70 13.45
N ARG A 303 -13.67 -2.12 13.46
CA ARG A 303 -14.83 -1.22 13.34
C ARG A 303 -14.94 -0.23 14.49
N ASN A 304 -14.37 -0.57 15.64
CA ASN A 304 -14.29 0.34 16.78
C ASN A 304 -13.17 1.40 16.61
N GLY A 305 -12.34 1.36 15.57
CA GLY A 305 -11.22 2.27 15.34
C GLY A 305 -9.88 1.84 15.96
N GLU A 306 -9.77 0.64 16.52
CA GLU A 306 -8.47 0.07 16.89
C GLU A 306 -7.68 -0.36 15.66
N VAL A 307 -6.39 -0.03 15.64
CA VAL A 307 -5.48 -0.30 14.54
C VAL A 307 -4.35 -1.21 15.01
N MET A 308 -4.00 -2.18 14.17
CA MET A 308 -2.73 -2.87 14.22
C MET A 308 -2.05 -2.77 12.85
N PHE A 309 -0.89 -2.12 12.82
CA PHE A 309 -0.02 -2.06 11.65
C PHE A 309 1.27 -2.82 11.96
N VAL A 310 1.64 -3.78 11.12
CA VAL A 310 2.85 -4.58 11.26
C VAL A 310 3.67 -4.49 9.99
N GLU A 311 4.93 -4.09 10.10
CA GLU A 311 5.89 -4.16 8.99
C GLU A 311 7.01 -5.14 9.34
N ARG A 312 7.26 -6.11 8.45
CA ARG A 312 8.28 -7.14 8.60
C ARG A 312 9.28 -7.04 7.47
N ASP A 313 10.57 -6.98 7.77
CA ASP A 313 11.59 -7.10 6.74
C ASP A 313 11.71 -8.56 6.29
N ILE A 314 12.05 -8.76 5.02
CA ILE A 314 12.16 -10.09 4.40
C ILE A 314 13.59 -10.31 3.89
N TRP A 315 14.06 -9.43 3.01
CA TRP A 315 15.42 -9.44 2.48
C TRP A 315 16.07 -8.06 2.59
N LYS A 316 17.31 -7.99 3.06
CA LYS A 316 18.11 -6.76 3.19
C LYS A 316 19.52 -6.95 2.68
N MET A 317 20.16 -5.84 2.33
CA MET A 317 21.63 -5.77 2.24
C MET A 317 22.17 -5.41 3.62
N VAL A 318 23.03 -6.25 4.18
CA VAL A 318 23.79 -6.00 5.42
C VAL A 318 25.25 -6.30 5.12
N ASP A 319 26.12 -5.30 5.28
CA ASP A 319 27.55 -5.40 4.96
C ASP A 319 27.82 -6.03 3.57
N ASP A 320 27.13 -5.50 2.56
CA ASP A 320 27.15 -5.94 1.16
C ASP A 320 26.73 -7.40 0.91
N LYS A 321 26.10 -8.04 1.89
CA LYS A 321 25.53 -9.39 1.78
C LYS A 321 24.01 -9.36 1.80
N VAL A 322 23.41 -10.24 1.00
CA VAL A 322 21.97 -10.49 1.01
C VAL A 322 21.63 -11.33 2.24
N VAL A 323 20.81 -10.80 3.13
CA VAL A 323 20.42 -11.45 4.40
C VAL A 323 18.91 -11.62 4.44
N ARG A 324 18.47 -12.83 4.82
CA ARG A 324 17.07 -13.11 5.16
C ARG A 324 16.80 -12.61 6.57
N MET A 325 15.80 -11.77 6.73
CA MET A 325 15.40 -11.24 8.03
C MET A 325 14.40 -12.18 8.71
N GLY A 326 14.49 -12.28 10.04
CA GLY A 326 13.55 -13.06 10.85
C GLY A 326 12.35 -12.23 11.32
N LYS A 327 11.49 -12.86 12.14
CA LYS A 327 10.35 -12.18 12.80
C LYS A 327 10.80 -11.11 13.80
N ASP A 328 12.04 -11.16 14.27
CA ASP A 328 12.67 -10.13 15.11
C ASP A 328 12.82 -8.77 14.39
N SER A 329 12.74 -8.75 13.06
CA SER A 329 12.70 -7.50 12.29
C SER A 329 11.36 -6.77 12.33
N GLU A 330 10.32 -7.37 12.92
CA GLU A 330 8.98 -6.80 12.93
C GLU A 330 8.88 -5.49 13.70
N ARG A 331 8.11 -4.57 13.12
CA ARG A 331 7.72 -3.31 13.75
C ARG A 331 6.20 -3.31 13.87
N VAL A 332 5.71 -3.35 15.10
CA VAL A 332 4.29 -3.43 15.42
C VAL A 332 3.83 -2.11 16.01
N PHE A 333 2.80 -1.52 15.43
CA PHE A 333 2.15 -0.30 15.92
C PHE A 333 0.71 -0.63 16.26
N ARG A 334 0.30 -0.34 17.49
CA ARG A 334 -1.08 -0.43 17.97
C ARG A 334 -1.53 0.92 18.47
N PHE A 335 -2.65 1.40 17.95
CA PHE A 335 -3.20 2.70 18.35
C PHE A 335 -4.70 2.77 18.04
N LYS A 336 -5.35 3.80 18.57
CA LYS A 336 -6.74 4.15 18.26
C LYS A 336 -6.76 5.28 17.23
N LEU A 337 -7.65 5.20 16.25
CA LEU A 337 -7.89 6.31 15.33
C LEU A 337 -8.40 7.54 16.09
N ASN A 338 -7.99 8.72 15.66
CA ASN A 338 -8.50 9.98 16.20
C ASN A 338 -10.01 10.08 15.91
N GLY A 339 -10.82 10.42 16.92
CA GLY A 339 -12.27 10.57 16.78
C GLY A 339 -13.11 9.30 17.03
N TYR A 340 -12.48 8.23 17.52
CA TYR A 340 -13.08 6.91 17.83
C TYR A 340 -12.82 6.42 19.25
#